data_AF-A0A8E0UVL8-F1
#
_entry.id   AF-A0A8E0UVL8-F1
#
_cell.length_a   1.000
_cell.length_b   1.000
_cell.length_c   1.000
_cell.angle_alpha   90.00
_cell.angle_beta   90.00
_cell.angle_gamma   90.00
#
_symmetry.space_group_name_H-M   'P 1'
#
loop_
_entity.id
_entity.type
_entity.pdbx_description
1 polymer ?
#
loop_
_entity_poly.entity_id
_entity_poly.type
_entity_poly.pdbx_seq_one_letter_code
_entity_poly.pdbx_strand_id
1 'polypeptide(L)'
;MKAIGATLLGLALAVQAQQSLYGQCGGNGWTGSTQCVSGACCSSINAWYYQCLSGNCMPSTTMTTTATRTTSTTSTTSTTTSGATGSLPTSFKWSSTNALVGPKNDGRNIAGIKDPSIIEVDGTYHVFASTAQASGYNLVYFNFTDFSQAGNAPFFYLDQSGIGTGYRAAPQVFYFQPQQLWYLVFQNGNAAYSTNKDISNPAGWSAPKNFFSSVPSIITQNIGNGYWVDMWVICDSSNCYLFSSDDNGHLYRSQTTLSNFPNGMGNTVIALSDSSPYNLFEASNVYHVGNEYLLIVEAIGSDGNRYFRSWTAPSLTGTWSALANTEANPFARWNNVAFSGTAWTKSISHGEMVRSQVDQTMTISPCKLRYLYQGMNPAATGDYNSLPWKLALLTQTNSAC
;
A
#
# COMPACT_ATOMS: atom_id res chain seq x y z
N MET A 1 63.65 47.70 -17.81
CA MET A 1 62.73 46.66 -18.29
C MET A 1 61.94 46.14 -17.08
N LYS A 2 60.66 46.51 -16.95
CA LYS A 2 59.76 46.05 -15.88
C LYS A 2 58.91 44.92 -16.44
N ALA A 3 58.99 43.73 -15.85
CA ALA A 3 58.13 42.59 -16.19
C ALA A 3 56.92 42.59 -15.24
N ILE A 4 55.72 42.57 -15.81
CA ILE A 4 54.44 42.44 -15.10
C ILE A 4 54.04 40.97 -15.17
N GLY A 5 53.98 40.30 -14.03
CA GLY A 5 53.44 38.95 -13.90
C GLY A 5 51.93 39.00 -13.64
N ALA A 6 51.15 38.37 -14.51
CA ALA A 6 49.70 38.22 -14.36
C ALA A 6 49.38 36.85 -13.74
N THR A 7 48.76 36.87 -12.55
CA THR A 7 48.28 35.68 -11.84
C THR A 7 46.86 35.35 -12.31
N LEU A 8 46.65 34.18 -12.93
CA LEU A 8 45.31 33.64 -13.20
C LEU A 8 44.73 32.99 -11.93
N LEU A 9 43.65 33.55 -11.38
CA LEU A 9 42.78 32.86 -10.43
C LEU A 9 41.78 31.99 -11.21
N GLY A 10 41.83 30.67 -11.03
CA GLY A 10 40.80 29.75 -11.54
C GLY A 10 39.56 29.77 -10.64
N LEU A 11 38.41 30.17 -11.18
CA LEU A 11 37.11 29.95 -10.54
C LEU A 11 36.70 28.48 -10.73
N ALA A 12 36.64 27.71 -9.64
CA ALA A 12 35.95 26.43 -9.61
C ALA A 12 34.44 26.69 -9.47
N LEU A 13 33.67 26.41 -10.53
CA LEU A 13 32.21 26.39 -10.46
C LEU A 13 31.78 25.13 -9.71
N ALA A 14 31.24 25.29 -8.50
CA ALA A 14 30.55 24.21 -7.79
C ALA A 14 29.22 23.93 -8.51
N VAL A 15 29.15 22.84 -9.28
CA VAL A 15 27.90 22.34 -9.83
C VAL A 15 27.11 21.70 -8.67
N GLN A 16 26.12 22.41 -8.13
CA GLN A 16 25.17 21.81 -7.20
C GLN A 16 24.25 20.88 -7.99
N ALA A 17 24.49 19.57 -7.93
CA ALA A 17 23.62 18.57 -8.54
C ALA A 17 22.21 18.66 -7.92
N GLN A 18 21.15 18.68 -8.74
CA GLN A 18 19.78 18.59 -8.23
C GLN A 18 19.49 17.18 -7.72
N GLN A 19 18.69 17.07 -6.66
CA GLN A 19 18.19 15.80 -6.14
C GLN A 19 17.12 15.22 -7.06
N SER A 20 17.20 13.92 -7.32
CA SER A 20 16.18 13.20 -8.06
C SER A 20 14.83 13.27 -7.35
N LEU A 21 13.75 13.02 -8.09
CA LEU A 21 12.43 12.78 -7.50
C LEU A 21 12.56 11.65 -6.44
N TYR A 22 11.93 11.86 -5.28
CA TYR A 22 12.02 11.03 -4.07
C TYR A 22 13.40 10.98 -3.39
N GLY A 23 14.39 11.73 -3.87
CA GLY A 23 15.67 11.90 -3.20
C GLY A 23 15.58 12.75 -1.93
N GLN A 24 16.52 12.54 -0.99
CA GLN A 24 16.62 13.38 0.20
C GLN A 24 17.11 14.77 -0.19
N CYS A 25 16.40 15.81 0.23
CA CYS A 25 16.69 17.20 -0.08
C CYS A 25 16.84 18.07 1.18
N GLY A 26 16.87 17.46 2.36
CA GLY A 26 17.00 18.17 3.62
C GLY A 26 16.83 17.26 4.83
N GLY A 27 16.81 17.89 6.01
CA GLY A 27 16.80 17.24 7.31
C GLY A 27 18.08 17.50 8.11
N ASN A 28 17.98 17.38 9.43
CA ASN A 28 19.11 17.58 10.34
C ASN A 28 20.30 16.67 9.96
N GLY A 29 21.47 17.28 9.73
CA GLY A 29 22.68 16.57 9.34
C GLY A 29 22.84 16.31 7.84
N TRP A 30 21.86 16.68 7.00
CA TRP A 30 21.99 16.55 5.54
C TRP A 30 23.00 17.57 4.98
N THR A 31 23.98 17.09 4.22
CA THR A 31 25.00 17.91 3.55
C THR A 31 24.91 17.87 2.02
N GLY A 32 23.96 17.10 1.47
CA GLY A 32 23.72 17.00 0.03
C GLY A 32 22.89 18.16 -0.51
N SER A 33 22.55 18.11 -1.80
CA SER A 33 21.75 19.14 -2.44
C SER A 33 20.36 19.26 -1.82
N THR A 34 19.88 20.50 -1.71
CA THR A 34 18.53 20.84 -1.23
C THR A 34 17.57 21.22 -2.35
N GLN A 35 18.09 21.28 -3.58
CA GLN A 35 17.27 21.55 -4.76
C GLN A 35 16.82 20.26 -5.42
N CYS A 36 15.53 20.15 -5.67
CA CYS A 36 14.95 19.03 -6.40
C CYS A 36 15.03 19.27 -7.91
N VAL A 37 14.94 18.18 -8.69
CA VAL A 37 14.72 18.26 -10.14
C VAL A 37 13.45 19.07 -10.47
N SER A 38 13.39 19.62 -11.67
CA SER A 38 12.23 20.37 -12.15
C SER A 38 10.93 19.56 -11.99
N GLY A 39 9.88 20.21 -11.47
CA GLY A 39 8.61 19.56 -11.17
C GLY A 39 8.55 18.85 -9.80
N ALA A 40 9.60 18.98 -8.98
CA ALA A 40 9.63 18.46 -7.61
C ALA A 40 10.01 19.53 -6.59
N CYS A 41 9.51 19.39 -5.36
CA CYS A 41 9.70 20.30 -4.23
C CYS A 41 10.24 19.55 -3.03
N CYS A 42 11.14 20.20 -2.30
CA CYS A 42 11.67 19.64 -1.08
C CYS A 42 10.66 19.77 0.07
N SER A 43 10.05 18.66 0.45
CA SER A 43 9.01 18.60 1.48
C SER A 43 9.54 17.91 2.73
N SER A 44 9.37 18.54 3.90
CA SER A 44 9.79 17.95 5.17
C SER A 44 8.88 16.78 5.54
N ILE A 45 9.44 15.58 5.68
CA ILE A 45 8.72 14.41 6.19
C ILE A 45 8.87 14.34 7.71
N ASN A 46 10.10 14.55 8.21
CA ASN A 46 10.38 14.74 9.63
C ASN A 46 11.63 15.61 9.83
N ALA A 47 12.02 15.86 11.08
CA ALA A 47 13.16 16.73 11.42
C ALA A 47 14.50 16.27 10.81
N TRP A 48 14.67 14.99 10.49
CA TRP A 48 15.91 14.40 9.98
C TRP A 48 15.86 14.09 8.47
N TYR A 49 14.67 14.15 7.84
CA TYR A 49 14.51 13.73 6.46
C TYR A 49 13.46 14.55 5.71
N TYR A 50 13.91 15.29 4.70
CA TYR A 50 13.07 16.01 3.75
C TYR A 50 13.25 15.37 2.39
N GLN A 51 12.18 15.26 1.60
CA GLN A 51 12.17 14.52 0.34
C GLN A 51 11.66 15.37 -0.81
N CYS A 52 12.28 15.21 -1.99
CA CYS A 52 11.76 15.73 -3.24
C CYS A 52 10.47 15.03 -3.63
N LEU A 53 9.33 15.69 -3.48
CA LEU A 53 8.02 15.19 -3.91
C LEU A 53 7.55 15.97 -5.13
N SER A 54 6.76 15.35 -6.00
CA SER A 54 6.21 16.02 -7.19
C SER A 54 5.35 17.22 -6.78
N GLY A 55 5.55 18.36 -7.45
CA GLY A 55 4.88 19.61 -7.15
C GLY A 55 5.51 20.82 -7.85
N ASN A 56 4.70 21.84 -8.15
CA ASN A 56 5.17 23.09 -8.75
C ASN A 56 5.49 24.12 -7.64
N CYS A 57 6.74 24.19 -7.21
CA CYS A 57 7.28 25.29 -6.42
C CYS A 57 7.88 26.32 -7.38
N MET A 58 7.13 27.37 -7.72
CA MET A 58 7.75 28.51 -8.41
C MET A 58 8.75 29.18 -7.46
N PRO A 59 9.95 29.57 -7.94
CA PRO A 59 10.77 30.51 -7.20
C PRO A 59 10.04 31.86 -7.18
N SER A 60 9.70 32.35 -5.98
CA SER A 60 9.20 33.71 -5.80
C SER A 60 10.36 34.69 -6.09
N THR A 61 10.40 35.21 -7.31
CA THR A 61 11.33 36.28 -7.69
C THR A 61 11.06 37.53 -6.84
N THR A 62 12.07 37.91 -6.08
CA THR A 62 12.11 39.10 -5.23
C THR A 62 12.03 40.35 -6.11
N MET A 63 10.93 41.10 -6.03
CA MET A 63 10.88 42.47 -6.56
C MET A 63 10.96 43.45 -5.39
N THR A 64 12.01 44.28 -5.42
CA THR A 64 12.21 45.41 -4.51
C THR A 64 11.27 46.54 -4.92
N THR A 65 10.28 46.85 -4.10
CA THR A 65 9.51 48.10 -4.18
C THR A 65 9.49 48.80 -2.82
N THR A 66 10.05 50.00 -2.82
CA THR A 66 10.00 50.96 -1.71
C THR A 66 8.60 51.58 -1.67
N ALA A 67 7.81 51.32 -0.61
CA ALA A 67 6.66 52.17 -0.28
C ALA A 67 6.25 52.09 1.20
N THR A 68 6.21 53.29 1.76
CA THR A 68 5.55 53.87 2.93
C THR A 68 4.58 53.04 3.78
N ARG A 69 4.83 53.09 5.09
CA ARG A 69 4.05 52.58 6.21
C ARG A 69 2.64 53.17 6.25
N THR A 70 1.62 52.31 6.18
CA THR A 70 0.28 52.62 6.69
C THR A 70 -0.27 51.39 7.39
N THR A 71 -0.58 51.54 8.66
CA THR A 71 -1.14 50.52 9.55
C THR A 71 -2.59 50.21 9.18
N SER A 72 -2.84 49.02 8.64
CA SER A 72 -4.17 48.41 8.60
C SER A 72 -4.07 46.98 9.15
N THR A 73 -4.71 46.75 10.30
CA THR A 73 -4.92 45.43 10.88
C THR A 73 -5.85 44.61 10.00
N THR A 74 -5.30 43.62 9.32
CA THR A 74 -6.08 42.56 8.66
C THR A 74 -5.57 41.23 9.20
N SER A 75 -6.47 40.50 9.86
CA SER A 75 -6.23 39.17 10.42
C SER A 75 -6.00 38.17 9.29
N THR A 76 -4.74 37.89 8.98
CA THR A 76 -4.34 36.78 8.12
C THR A 76 -4.46 35.49 8.92
N THR A 77 -5.54 34.75 8.73
CA THR A 77 -5.64 33.36 9.18
C THR A 77 -4.63 32.56 8.38
N SER A 78 -3.46 32.31 8.97
CA SER A 78 -2.50 31.32 8.51
C SER A 78 -3.17 29.95 8.57
N THR A 79 -3.61 29.43 7.43
CA THR A 79 -3.93 28.02 7.27
C THR A 79 -2.63 27.23 7.26
N THR A 80 -2.11 26.97 8.47
CA THR A 80 -1.26 25.82 8.73
C THR A 80 -2.01 24.59 8.22
N THR A 81 -1.47 23.92 7.20
CA THR A 81 -1.86 22.55 6.87
C THR A 81 -1.32 21.68 7.99
N SER A 82 -2.10 21.60 9.07
CA SER A 82 -1.88 20.65 10.15
C SER A 82 -1.84 19.26 9.53
N GLY A 83 -0.73 18.53 9.68
CA GLY A 83 -0.74 17.07 9.49
C GLY A 83 -1.92 16.54 10.30
N ALA A 84 -2.80 15.77 9.67
CA ALA A 84 -4.09 15.44 10.27
C ALA A 84 -3.88 14.71 11.61
N THR A 85 -4.17 15.41 12.71
CA THR A 85 -4.04 14.93 14.10
C THR A 85 -5.23 14.06 14.50
N GLY A 86 -5.73 13.20 13.59
CA GLY A 86 -6.84 12.30 13.85
C GLY A 86 -6.37 10.99 14.50
N SER A 87 -7.19 10.41 15.37
CA SER A 87 -7.05 9.02 15.80
C SER A 87 -8.03 8.15 15.00
N LEU A 88 -7.73 6.85 14.87
CA LEU A 88 -8.71 5.91 14.33
C LEU A 88 -9.98 5.89 15.20
N PRO A 89 -11.18 5.81 14.60
CA PRO A 89 -12.39 5.61 15.38
C PRO A 89 -12.48 4.16 15.87
N THR A 90 -13.21 3.94 16.96
CA THR A 90 -13.48 2.59 17.51
C THR A 90 -14.65 1.87 16.82
N SER A 91 -15.34 2.56 15.90
CA SER A 91 -16.35 2.00 15.00
C SER A 91 -16.24 2.65 13.63
N PHE A 92 -16.52 1.88 12.59
CA PHE A 92 -16.39 2.32 11.20
C PHE A 92 -17.75 2.30 10.51
N LYS A 93 -17.96 3.27 9.62
CA LYS A 93 -19.08 3.29 8.67
C LYS A 93 -18.55 3.58 7.28
N TRP A 94 -19.11 2.90 6.30
CA TRP A 94 -18.65 2.97 4.91
C TRP A 94 -19.80 3.26 3.96
N SER A 95 -19.47 3.87 2.83
CA SER A 95 -20.25 3.87 1.61
C SER A 95 -19.49 3.07 0.55
N SER A 96 -20.13 2.10 -0.08
CA SER A 96 -19.58 1.31 -1.17
C SER A 96 -20.10 1.80 -2.51
N THR A 97 -19.23 1.80 -3.51
CA THR A 97 -19.64 1.82 -4.91
C THR A 97 -20.36 0.52 -5.30
N ASN A 98 -20.99 0.52 -6.48
CA ASN A 98 -21.26 -0.72 -7.20
C ASN A 98 -19.93 -1.40 -7.61
N ALA A 99 -20.01 -2.64 -8.12
CA ALA A 99 -18.84 -3.30 -8.71
C ALA A 99 -18.21 -2.44 -9.82
N LEU A 100 -16.92 -2.15 -9.69
CA LEU A 100 -16.15 -1.28 -10.58
C LEU A 100 -15.35 -2.07 -11.62
N VAL A 101 -14.65 -3.12 -11.16
CA VAL A 101 -13.71 -3.88 -11.99
C VAL A 101 -14.06 -5.36 -11.94
N GLY A 102 -14.16 -5.99 -13.11
CA GLY A 102 -14.35 -7.43 -13.23
C GLY A 102 -13.56 -7.99 -14.40
N PRO A 103 -13.69 -9.30 -14.67
CA PRO A 103 -12.99 -9.94 -15.77
C PRO A 103 -13.33 -9.33 -17.14
N LYS A 104 -12.36 -9.35 -18.05
CA LYS A 104 -12.53 -8.94 -19.45
C LYS A 104 -13.01 -10.13 -20.28
N ASN A 105 -13.79 -9.85 -21.32
CA ASN A 105 -14.15 -10.86 -22.32
C ASN A 105 -13.10 -10.88 -23.43
N ASP A 106 -11.94 -11.47 -23.14
CA ASP A 106 -10.74 -11.44 -24.00
C ASP A 106 -10.21 -12.85 -24.36
N GLY A 107 -11.00 -13.89 -24.07
CA GLY A 107 -10.65 -15.28 -24.33
C GLY A 107 -9.86 -15.98 -23.23
N ARG A 108 -9.38 -15.28 -22.19
CA ARG A 108 -8.71 -15.91 -21.02
C ARG A 108 -9.70 -16.62 -20.10
N ASN A 109 -10.98 -16.26 -20.18
CA ASN A 109 -12.09 -16.85 -19.41
C ASN A 109 -11.87 -16.75 -17.88
N ILE A 110 -11.29 -15.63 -17.44
CA ILE A 110 -11.12 -15.33 -16.01
C ILE A 110 -12.50 -15.20 -15.36
N ALA A 111 -12.69 -15.89 -14.24
CA ALA A 111 -13.96 -15.88 -13.50
C ALA A 111 -14.04 -14.70 -12.52
N GLY A 112 -12.93 -14.38 -11.84
CA GLY A 112 -12.87 -13.33 -10.84
C GLY A 112 -11.62 -12.46 -10.95
N ILE A 113 -11.77 -11.17 -10.62
CA ILE A 113 -10.65 -10.27 -10.33
C ILE A 113 -10.65 -10.04 -8.82
N LYS A 114 -9.51 -10.34 -8.20
CA LYS A 114 -9.41 -10.60 -6.77
C LYS A 114 -8.21 -9.91 -6.13
N ASP A 115 -8.22 -9.84 -4.80
CA ASP A 115 -7.07 -9.54 -3.94
C ASP A 115 -6.30 -8.28 -4.40
N PRO A 116 -6.94 -7.10 -4.44
CA PRO A 116 -6.33 -5.92 -5.02
C PRO A 116 -5.29 -5.30 -4.10
N SER A 117 -4.17 -4.88 -4.68
CA SER A 117 -3.24 -3.91 -4.10
C SER A 117 -3.29 -2.62 -4.88
N ILE A 118 -3.43 -1.48 -4.18
CA ILE A 118 -3.67 -0.18 -4.80
C ILE A 118 -2.84 0.94 -4.16
N ILE A 119 -2.22 1.75 -5.03
CA ILE A 119 -1.58 3.00 -4.65
C ILE A 119 -2.02 4.14 -5.59
N GLU A 120 -1.83 5.38 -5.16
CA GLU A 120 -2.03 6.58 -5.95
C GLU A 120 -0.71 7.35 -6.08
N VAL A 121 -0.24 7.53 -7.32
CA VAL A 121 0.99 8.27 -7.65
C VAL A 121 0.64 9.30 -8.72
N ASP A 122 0.94 10.58 -8.47
CA ASP A 122 0.70 11.69 -9.40
C ASP A 122 -0.72 11.72 -10.01
N GLY A 123 -1.74 11.45 -9.19
CA GLY A 123 -3.15 11.42 -9.60
C GLY A 123 -3.58 10.19 -10.41
N THR A 124 -2.70 9.19 -10.52
CA THR A 124 -2.99 7.91 -11.17
C THR A 124 -3.05 6.79 -10.13
N TYR A 125 -4.13 6.03 -10.14
CA TYR A 125 -4.25 4.80 -9.36
C TYR A 125 -3.56 3.67 -10.11
N HIS A 126 -2.66 2.97 -9.42
CA HIS A 126 -2.01 1.76 -9.92
C HIS A 126 -2.54 0.58 -9.13
N VAL A 127 -3.11 -0.41 -9.83
CA VAL A 127 -3.73 -1.58 -9.20
C VAL A 127 -3.09 -2.85 -9.72
N PHE A 128 -2.72 -3.70 -8.78
CA PHE A 128 -2.35 -5.09 -9.00
C PHE A 128 -3.45 -5.97 -8.41
N ALA A 129 -3.83 -7.03 -9.11
CA ALA A 129 -4.87 -7.94 -8.65
C ALA A 129 -4.58 -9.37 -9.09
N SER A 130 -5.15 -10.34 -8.39
CA SER A 130 -5.23 -11.73 -8.82
C SER A 130 -6.25 -11.89 -9.96
N THR A 131 -5.91 -12.68 -10.97
CA THR A 131 -6.88 -13.27 -11.90
C THR A 131 -7.20 -14.69 -11.44
N ALA A 132 -8.47 -15.00 -11.19
CA ALA A 132 -8.90 -16.29 -10.66
C ALA A 132 -9.82 -17.02 -11.63
N GLN A 133 -9.57 -18.31 -11.84
CA GLN A 133 -10.42 -19.24 -12.58
C GLN A 133 -10.15 -20.68 -12.13
N ALA A 134 -10.99 -21.62 -12.55
CA ALA A 134 -10.87 -23.04 -12.19
C ALA A 134 -9.45 -23.60 -12.40
N SER A 135 -8.76 -23.21 -13.48
CA SER A 135 -7.43 -23.71 -13.83
C SER A 135 -6.28 -23.09 -13.03
N GLY A 136 -6.53 -22.06 -12.21
CA GLY A 136 -5.52 -21.46 -11.33
C GLY A 136 -5.55 -19.94 -11.28
N TYR A 137 -4.45 -19.39 -10.76
CA TYR A 137 -4.28 -17.96 -10.50
C TYR A 137 -3.02 -17.41 -11.18
N ASN A 138 -3.10 -16.14 -11.60
CA ASN A 138 -1.96 -15.31 -11.97
C ASN A 138 -2.26 -13.84 -11.59
N LEU A 139 -1.45 -12.88 -12.02
CA LEU A 139 -1.56 -11.47 -11.65
C LEU A 139 -1.88 -10.58 -12.86
N VAL A 140 -2.56 -9.47 -12.60
CA VAL A 140 -2.85 -8.43 -13.59
C VAL A 140 -2.52 -7.06 -13.02
N TYR A 141 -2.07 -6.17 -13.89
CA TYR A 141 -1.88 -4.75 -13.62
C TYR A 141 -2.83 -3.92 -14.46
N PHE A 142 -3.35 -2.84 -13.89
CA PHE A 142 -4.07 -1.78 -14.61
C PHE A 142 -3.96 -0.45 -13.85
N ASN A 143 -4.20 0.65 -14.55
CA ASN A 143 -4.22 1.97 -13.95
C ASN A 143 -5.37 2.82 -14.51
N PHE A 144 -5.74 3.85 -13.76
CA PHE A 144 -6.79 4.79 -14.11
C PHE A 144 -6.66 6.06 -13.26
N THR A 145 -7.29 7.15 -13.69
CA THR A 145 -7.31 8.43 -12.94
C THR A 145 -8.66 8.69 -12.26
N ASP A 146 -9.71 7.98 -12.69
CA ASP A 146 -11.06 8.07 -12.14
C ASP A 146 -11.63 6.66 -11.91
N PHE A 147 -12.12 6.40 -10.69
CA PHE A 147 -12.77 5.14 -10.33
C PHE A 147 -13.97 4.82 -11.23
N SER A 148 -14.66 5.83 -11.78
CA SER A 148 -15.75 5.61 -12.74
C SER A 148 -15.28 4.95 -14.03
N GLN A 149 -13.98 5.09 -14.37
CA GLN A 149 -13.35 4.52 -15.56
C GLN A 149 -12.52 3.27 -15.26
N ALA A 150 -12.40 2.85 -14.00
CA ALA A 150 -11.59 1.69 -13.61
C ALA A 150 -11.99 0.41 -14.36
N GLY A 151 -13.29 0.20 -14.59
CA GLY A 151 -13.81 -0.94 -15.35
C GLY A 151 -13.40 -0.95 -16.83
N ASN A 152 -13.04 0.21 -17.40
CA ASN A 152 -12.59 0.37 -18.78
C ASN A 152 -11.08 0.28 -18.93
N ALA A 153 -10.32 0.37 -17.83
CA ALA A 153 -8.86 0.33 -17.86
C ALA A 153 -8.36 -0.94 -18.56
N PRO A 154 -7.37 -0.81 -19.47
CA PRO A 154 -6.77 -1.97 -20.12
C PRO A 154 -6.00 -2.81 -19.09
N PHE A 155 -6.11 -4.13 -19.23
CA PHE A 155 -5.38 -5.07 -18.39
C PHE A 155 -4.04 -5.42 -19.03
N PHE A 156 -2.97 -5.32 -18.25
CA PHE A 156 -1.71 -5.96 -18.56
C PHE A 156 -1.57 -7.22 -17.70
N TYR A 157 -1.64 -8.38 -18.34
CA TYR A 157 -1.44 -9.66 -17.67
C TYR A 157 0.05 -9.86 -17.38
N LEU A 158 0.39 -10.05 -16.10
CA LEU A 158 1.78 -10.09 -15.67
C LEU A 158 2.51 -11.38 -16.06
N ASP A 159 1.79 -12.38 -16.58
CA ASP A 159 2.39 -13.52 -17.27
C ASP A 159 3.19 -13.14 -18.53
N GLN A 160 2.99 -11.93 -19.07
CA GLN A 160 3.76 -11.36 -20.18
C GLN A 160 5.05 -10.64 -19.73
N SER A 161 5.26 -10.49 -18.43
CA SER A 161 6.47 -9.91 -17.83
C SER A 161 7.46 -11.00 -17.39
N GLY A 162 8.54 -10.62 -16.72
CA GLY A 162 9.44 -11.58 -16.08
C GLY A 162 8.76 -12.46 -15.01
N ILE A 163 7.65 -12.00 -14.39
CA ILE A 163 6.88 -12.80 -13.41
C ILE A 163 6.45 -14.15 -14.01
N GLY A 164 6.09 -14.13 -15.29
CA GLY A 164 5.78 -15.30 -16.09
C GLY A 164 4.49 -16.04 -15.70
N THR A 165 4.27 -17.15 -16.38
CA THR A 165 3.14 -18.06 -16.14
C THR A 165 3.30 -18.86 -14.84
N GLY A 166 2.28 -19.63 -14.49
CA GLY A 166 2.23 -20.43 -13.27
C GLY A 166 1.50 -19.70 -12.13
N TYR A 167 1.44 -20.36 -10.98
CA TYR A 167 0.68 -19.86 -9.83
C TYR A 167 1.30 -18.59 -9.23
N ARG A 168 0.55 -17.48 -9.27
CA ARG A 168 0.82 -16.24 -8.51
C ARG A 168 -0.52 -15.65 -8.06
N ALA A 169 -0.61 -15.20 -6.81
CA ALA A 169 -1.84 -14.62 -6.26
C ALA A 169 -1.54 -13.63 -5.11
N ALA A 170 -2.54 -12.84 -4.74
CA ALA A 170 -2.53 -11.89 -3.62
C ALA A 170 -1.33 -10.93 -3.63
N PRO A 171 -1.28 -10.02 -4.63
CA PRO A 171 -0.19 -9.06 -4.72
C PRO A 171 -0.26 -7.99 -3.62
N GLN A 172 0.90 -7.45 -3.25
CA GLN A 172 1.07 -6.23 -2.47
C GLN A 172 2.19 -5.39 -3.11
N VAL A 173 1.90 -4.13 -3.49
CA VAL A 173 2.87 -3.23 -4.14
C VAL A 173 3.39 -2.16 -3.20
N PHE A 174 4.69 -1.85 -3.21
CA PHE A 174 5.23 -0.67 -2.53
C PHE A 174 6.58 -0.25 -3.12
N TYR A 175 6.99 0.98 -2.85
CA TYR A 175 8.30 1.48 -3.22
C TYR A 175 9.29 1.26 -2.07
N PHE A 176 10.33 0.46 -2.29
CA PHE A 176 11.39 0.27 -1.31
C PHE A 176 12.47 1.34 -1.51
N GLN A 177 12.33 2.44 -0.78
CA GLN A 177 13.14 3.64 -0.94
C GLN A 177 14.66 3.41 -0.84
N PRO A 178 15.19 2.56 0.07
CA PRO A 178 16.63 2.32 0.17
C PRO A 178 17.28 1.73 -1.10
N GLN A 179 16.52 1.04 -1.95
CA GLN A 179 17.02 0.45 -3.20
C GLN A 179 16.48 1.13 -4.46
N GLN A 180 15.58 2.10 -4.31
CA GLN A 180 14.92 2.77 -5.43
C GLN A 180 14.21 1.80 -6.39
N LEU A 181 13.50 0.83 -5.82
CA LEU A 181 12.77 -0.19 -6.56
C LEU A 181 11.36 -0.33 -6.03
N TRP A 182 10.42 -0.50 -6.95
CA TRP A 182 9.12 -1.07 -6.65
C TRP A 182 9.27 -2.55 -6.34
N TYR A 183 8.59 -3.00 -5.30
CA TYR A 183 8.42 -4.39 -4.94
C TYR A 183 6.96 -4.78 -5.15
N LEU A 184 6.74 -5.93 -5.77
CA LEU A 184 5.45 -6.63 -5.81
C LEU A 184 5.63 -7.93 -5.06
N VAL A 185 5.11 -7.99 -3.84
CA VAL A 185 5.09 -9.18 -3.00
C VAL A 185 3.84 -9.99 -3.34
N PHE A 186 3.93 -11.32 -3.38
CA PHE A 186 2.81 -12.21 -3.69
C PHE A 186 3.11 -13.64 -3.26
N GLN A 187 2.13 -14.55 -3.34
CA GLN A 187 2.35 -15.98 -3.11
C GLN A 187 2.54 -16.74 -4.42
N ASN A 188 3.40 -17.76 -4.41
CA ASN A 188 3.59 -18.71 -5.52
C ASN A 188 3.68 -20.17 -5.04
N GLY A 189 3.18 -20.44 -3.82
CA GLY A 189 3.46 -21.64 -3.02
C GLY A 189 4.52 -21.39 -1.94
N ASN A 190 5.30 -20.32 -2.07
CA ASN A 190 6.11 -19.69 -1.04
C ASN A 190 5.73 -18.20 -0.96
N ALA A 191 6.32 -17.46 -0.03
CA ALA A 191 6.31 -15.99 -0.06
C ALA A 191 7.33 -15.49 -1.09
N ALA A 192 6.86 -14.79 -2.11
CA ALA A 192 7.64 -14.34 -3.25
C ALA A 192 7.59 -12.83 -3.45
N TYR A 193 8.54 -12.32 -4.23
CA TYR A 193 8.54 -10.95 -4.69
C TYR A 193 9.10 -10.83 -6.11
N SER A 194 8.71 -9.77 -6.79
CA SER A 194 9.36 -9.26 -8.00
C SER A 194 9.66 -7.78 -7.83
N THR A 195 10.59 -7.27 -8.64
CA THR A 195 11.02 -5.87 -8.57
C THR A 195 10.86 -5.17 -9.90
N ASN A 196 10.70 -3.85 -9.86
CA ASN A 196 10.62 -2.99 -11.04
C ASN A 196 11.16 -1.59 -10.73
N LYS A 197 11.82 -0.94 -11.69
CA LYS A 197 12.29 0.44 -11.54
C LYS A 197 11.18 1.46 -11.81
N ASP A 198 10.16 1.07 -12.57
CA ASP A 198 9.10 1.96 -13.04
C ASP A 198 7.75 1.22 -12.99
N ILE A 199 6.88 1.65 -12.06
CA ILE A 199 5.55 1.08 -11.88
C ILE A 199 4.65 1.25 -13.10
N SER A 200 4.92 2.25 -13.96
CA SER A 200 4.17 2.47 -15.19
C SER A 200 4.52 1.49 -16.31
N ASN A 201 5.63 0.74 -16.16
CA ASN A 201 6.08 -0.28 -17.10
C ASN A 201 5.80 -1.70 -16.57
N PRO A 202 4.58 -2.26 -16.76
CA PRO A 202 4.25 -3.59 -16.23
C PRO A 202 4.97 -4.75 -16.94
N ALA A 203 5.58 -4.53 -18.10
CA ALA A 203 6.46 -5.54 -18.71
C ALA A 203 7.81 -5.66 -18.00
N GLY A 204 8.19 -4.64 -17.20
CA GLY A 204 9.47 -4.55 -16.51
C GLY A 204 9.60 -5.35 -15.22
N TRP A 205 8.52 -6.01 -14.75
CA TRP A 205 8.59 -6.82 -13.53
C TRP A 205 9.55 -8.01 -13.71
N SER A 206 10.47 -8.16 -12.75
CA SER A 206 11.46 -9.24 -12.77
C SER A 206 10.83 -10.63 -12.59
N ALA A 207 11.61 -11.68 -12.88
CA ALA A 207 11.26 -13.04 -12.44
C ALA A 207 11.13 -13.14 -10.91
N PRO A 208 10.25 -14.02 -10.40
CA PRO A 208 10.01 -14.13 -8.97
C PRO A 208 11.23 -14.68 -8.24
N LYS A 209 11.48 -14.12 -7.05
CA LYS A 209 12.37 -14.69 -6.04
C LYS A 209 11.57 -14.94 -4.77
N ASN A 210 12.00 -15.92 -3.98
CA ASN A 210 11.33 -16.23 -2.71
C ASN A 210 12.06 -15.57 -1.54
N PHE A 211 11.30 -15.15 -0.52
CA PHE A 211 11.85 -14.67 0.75
C PHE A 211 12.48 -15.81 1.57
N PHE A 212 12.00 -17.04 1.39
CA PHE A 212 12.47 -18.22 2.09
C PHE A 212 12.92 -19.31 1.12
N SER A 213 13.93 -20.09 1.49
CA SER A 213 14.34 -21.30 0.75
C SER A 213 13.28 -22.40 0.80
N SER A 214 12.47 -22.43 1.86
CA SER A 214 11.35 -23.36 2.07
C SER A 214 10.34 -22.73 3.02
N VAL A 215 9.12 -23.25 3.06
CA VAL A 215 8.11 -22.84 4.05
C VAL A 215 8.68 -22.97 5.48
N PRO A 216 8.62 -21.93 6.33
CA PRO A 216 9.07 -22.03 7.71
C PRO A 216 8.40 -23.17 8.48
N SER A 217 9.17 -23.89 9.30
CA SER A 217 8.69 -25.10 10.00
C SER A 217 7.48 -24.82 10.90
N ILE A 218 7.46 -23.68 11.61
CA ILE A 218 6.33 -23.27 12.44
C ILE A 218 5.02 -23.19 11.65
N ILE A 219 5.06 -22.80 10.37
CA ILE A 219 3.87 -22.75 9.52
C ILE A 219 3.46 -24.18 9.16
N THR A 220 4.39 -25.01 8.70
CA THR A 220 4.08 -26.41 8.33
C THR A 220 3.55 -27.24 9.51
N GLN A 221 3.90 -26.89 10.75
CA GLN A 221 3.42 -27.56 11.95
C GLN A 221 2.00 -27.15 12.37
N ASN A 222 1.54 -25.96 11.95
CA ASN A 222 0.27 -25.38 12.40
C ASN A 222 -0.76 -25.19 11.28
N ILE A 223 -0.38 -25.31 10.00
CA ILE A 223 -1.24 -25.08 8.82
C ILE A 223 -2.41 -26.07 8.68
N GLY A 224 -2.31 -27.27 9.23
CA GLY A 224 -3.37 -28.28 9.10
C GLY A 224 -3.72 -28.56 7.62
N ASN A 225 -4.99 -28.37 7.26
CA ASN A 225 -5.50 -28.50 5.89
C ASN A 225 -5.61 -27.16 5.14
N GLY A 226 -5.07 -26.08 5.70
CA GLY A 226 -5.10 -24.76 5.10
C GLY A 226 -4.01 -24.53 4.06
N TYR A 227 -3.79 -23.27 3.71
CA TYR A 227 -2.86 -22.83 2.67
C TYR A 227 -2.01 -21.67 3.17
N TRP A 228 -0.71 -21.66 2.84
CA TRP A 228 0.15 -20.53 3.19
C TRP A 228 -0.04 -19.38 2.20
N VAL A 229 -0.72 -18.33 2.62
CA VAL A 229 -1.28 -17.29 1.75
C VAL A 229 -1.07 -15.87 2.30
N ASP A 230 -1.36 -14.90 1.45
CA ASP A 230 -1.60 -13.48 1.78
C ASP A 230 -0.42 -12.79 2.46
N MET A 231 0.66 -12.72 1.68
CA MET A 231 1.96 -12.19 2.05
C MET A 231 1.92 -10.66 2.16
N TRP A 232 2.28 -10.10 3.32
CA TRP A 232 2.26 -8.65 3.56
C TRP A 232 3.55 -8.15 4.19
N VAL A 233 4.27 -7.26 3.50
CA VAL A 233 5.47 -6.59 4.02
C VAL A 233 5.14 -5.23 4.62
N ILE A 234 5.81 -4.88 5.71
CA ILE A 234 5.87 -3.52 6.26
C ILE A 234 7.22 -3.34 6.97
N CYS A 235 7.83 -2.17 6.87
CA CYS A 235 9.08 -1.86 7.56
C CYS A 235 8.93 -0.69 8.53
N ASP A 236 9.62 -0.79 9.67
CA ASP A 236 9.93 0.35 10.52
C ASP A 236 11.33 0.91 10.15
N SER A 237 11.87 1.82 10.96
CA SER A 237 13.18 2.44 10.70
C SER A 237 14.37 1.48 10.77
N SER A 238 14.20 0.28 11.34
CA SER A 238 15.27 -0.66 11.63
C SER A 238 15.07 -2.02 10.96
N ASN A 239 13.83 -2.48 10.84
CA ASN A 239 13.48 -3.82 10.39
C ASN A 239 12.36 -3.80 9.35
N CYS A 240 12.36 -4.81 8.50
CA CYS A 240 11.24 -5.18 7.66
C CYS A 240 10.62 -6.47 8.18
N TYR A 241 9.29 -6.52 8.17
CA TYR A 241 8.49 -7.63 8.64
C TYR A 241 7.68 -8.19 7.48
N LEU A 242 7.50 -9.51 7.47
CA LEU A 242 6.66 -10.21 6.52
C LEU A 242 5.60 -10.99 7.29
N PHE A 243 4.35 -10.60 7.11
CA PHE A 243 3.17 -11.28 7.62
C PHE A 243 2.61 -12.24 6.57
N SER A 244 1.95 -13.29 7.04
CA SER A 244 1.25 -14.26 6.19
C SER A 244 0.22 -15.04 7.02
N SER A 245 -0.77 -15.63 6.37
CA SER A 245 -1.79 -16.49 6.98
C SER A 245 -1.65 -17.94 6.52
N ASP A 246 -2.34 -18.87 7.20
CA ASP A 246 -2.37 -20.29 6.86
C ASP A 246 -3.76 -20.89 6.63
N ASP A 247 -4.81 -20.06 6.53
CA ASP A 247 -6.23 -20.48 6.52
C ASP A 247 -6.64 -21.36 7.71
N ASN A 248 -5.84 -21.36 8.79
CA ASN A 248 -6.04 -22.22 9.96
C ASN A 248 -5.95 -21.46 11.29
N GLY A 249 -6.23 -20.15 11.26
CA GLY A 249 -6.36 -19.33 12.47
C GLY A 249 -5.05 -18.74 12.98
N HIS A 250 -3.98 -18.71 12.18
CA HIS A 250 -2.71 -18.12 12.57
C HIS A 250 -2.27 -16.99 11.64
N LEU A 251 -1.91 -15.85 12.24
CA LEU A 251 -1.16 -14.79 11.58
C LEU A 251 0.31 -14.93 11.96
N TYR A 252 1.17 -15.20 10.98
CA TYR A 252 2.62 -15.30 11.18
C TYR A 252 3.29 -13.95 10.97
N ARG A 253 4.46 -13.76 11.57
CA ARG A 253 5.35 -12.62 11.31
C ARG A 253 6.80 -13.10 11.32
N SER A 254 7.50 -12.83 10.23
CA SER A 254 8.97 -12.95 10.12
C SER A 254 9.60 -11.56 10.11
N GLN A 255 10.92 -11.48 10.28
CA GLN A 255 11.65 -10.22 10.21
C GLN A 255 13.05 -10.36 9.63
N THR A 256 13.54 -9.25 9.07
CA THR A 256 14.94 -8.99 8.71
C THR A 256 15.26 -7.52 8.96
N THR A 257 16.53 -7.11 8.93
CA THR A 257 16.88 -5.69 9.05
C THR A 257 16.52 -4.95 7.76
N LEU A 258 16.21 -3.65 7.86
CA LEU A 258 15.93 -2.78 6.72
C LEU A 258 17.08 -2.82 5.69
N SER A 259 18.33 -2.87 6.16
CA SER A 259 19.52 -2.94 5.30
C SER A 259 19.71 -4.27 4.58
N ASN A 260 19.15 -5.37 5.11
CA ASN A 260 19.31 -6.71 4.55
C ASN A 260 18.13 -7.12 3.65
N PHE A 261 16.98 -6.45 3.78
CA PHE A 261 15.81 -6.68 2.93
C PHE A 261 16.17 -6.67 1.43
N PRO A 262 15.67 -7.61 0.61
CA PRO A 262 14.66 -8.64 0.89
C PRO A 262 15.22 -9.94 1.48
N ASN A 263 16.51 -10.01 1.81
CA ASN A 263 17.17 -11.21 2.28
C ASN A 263 17.03 -11.39 3.80
N GLY A 264 17.33 -12.60 4.27
CA GLY A 264 17.42 -12.90 5.71
C GLY A 264 16.09 -12.86 6.46
N MET A 265 14.96 -12.97 5.76
CA MET A 265 13.67 -13.18 6.42
C MET A 265 13.72 -14.47 7.24
N GLY A 266 13.43 -14.34 8.53
CA GLY A 266 13.44 -15.45 9.47
C GLY A 266 12.79 -15.06 10.79
N ASN A 267 13.12 -15.77 11.86
CA ASN A 267 12.52 -15.56 13.19
C ASN A 267 10.99 -15.56 13.15
N THR A 268 10.42 -16.48 12.37
CA THR A 268 8.98 -16.59 12.17
C THR A 268 8.29 -16.95 13.48
N VAL A 269 7.36 -16.10 13.91
CA VAL A 269 6.51 -16.32 15.10
C VAL A 269 5.04 -16.27 14.71
N ILE A 270 4.17 -16.87 15.53
CA ILE A 270 2.73 -16.61 15.48
C ILE A 270 2.50 -15.25 16.17
N ALA A 271 2.13 -14.23 15.40
CA ALA A 271 1.91 -12.87 15.88
C ALA A 271 0.49 -12.67 16.46
N LEU A 272 -0.47 -13.42 15.96
CA LEU A 272 -1.84 -13.49 16.47
C LEU A 272 -2.44 -14.86 16.12
N SER A 273 -3.31 -15.39 16.96
CA SER A 273 -4.03 -16.64 16.69
C SER A 273 -5.45 -16.60 17.23
N ASP A 274 -6.35 -17.33 16.59
CA ASP A 274 -7.71 -17.56 17.06
C ASP A 274 -8.01 -19.06 16.99
N SER A 275 -8.72 -19.60 17.99
CA SER A 275 -9.04 -21.03 18.01
C SER A 275 -10.07 -21.41 16.94
N SER A 276 -10.82 -20.43 16.42
CA SER A 276 -11.65 -20.58 15.24
C SER A 276 -10.89 -20.02 14.03
N PRO A 277 -10.49 -20.85 13.06
CA PRO A 277 -9.84 -20.39 11.83
C PRO A 277 -10.61 -19.28 11.11
N TYR A 278 -11.95 -19.33 11.17
CA TYR A 278 -12.82 -18.36 10.53
C TYR A 278 -12.76 -16.96 11.15
N ASN A 279 -12.33 -16.83 12.40
CA ASN A 279 -12.19 -15.53 13.04
C ASN A 279 -10.87 -14.83 12.67
N LEU A 280 -9.86 -15.55 12.20
CA LEU A 280 -8.56 -15.03 11.81
C LEU A 280 -8.07 -15.79 10.57
N PHE A 281 -8.81 -15.61 9.46
CA PHE A 281 -8.74 -16.51 8.31
C PHE A 281 -7.54 -16.19 7.41
N GLU A 282 -7.62 -15.06 6.69
CA GLU A 282 -6.65 -14.69 5.66
C GLU A 282 -6.60 -13.15 5.46
N ALA A 283 -5.96 -12.68 4.39
CA ALA A 283 -5.97 -11.29 3.88
C ALA A 283 -5.58 -10.22 4.90
N SER A 284 -4.45 -10.40 5.57
CA SER A 284 -3.96 -9.40 6.52
C SER A 284 -3.45 -8.13 5.83
N ASN A 285 -3.81 -6.97 6.37
CA ASN A 285 -3.10 -5.72 6.09
C ASN A 285 -2.54 -5.14 7.38
N VAL A 286 -1.32 -4.61 7.32
CA VAL A 286 -0.66 -3.92 8.44
C VAL A 286 -0.18 -2.56 7.97
N TYR A 287 -0.67 -1.50 8.61
CA TYR A 287 -0.34 -0.11 8.25
C TYR A 287 0.26 0.64 9.43
N HIS A 288 1.15 1.58 9.15
CA HIS A 288 1.53 2.61 10.10
C HIS A 288 0.49 3.75 10.08
N VAL A 289 0.00 4.17 11.24
CA VAL A 289 -1.05 5.19 11.36
C VAL A 289 -0.84 6.04 12.62
N GLY A 290 -0.65 7.35 12.43
CA GLY A 290 -0.31 8.24 13.54
C GLY A 290 0.98 7.79 14.24
N ASN A 291 0.87 7.35 15.50
CA ASN A 291 1.98 6.84 16.32
C ASN A 291 1.86 5.33 16.62
N GLU A 292 0.97 4.61 15.93
CA GLU A 292 0.69 3.20 16.17
C GLU A 292 0.59 2.44 14.83
N TYR A 293 0.26 1.16 14.92
CA TYR A 293 0.02 0.29 13.77
C TYR A 293 -1.40 -0.23 13.79
N LEU A 294 -2.04 -0.30 12.62
CA LEU A 294 -3.35 -0.91 12.40
C LEU A 294 -3.16 -2.26 11.71
N LEU A 295 -3.68 -3.31 12.34
CA LEU A 295 -3.85 -4.64 11.74
C LEU A 295 -5.31 -4.81 11.33
N ILE A 296 -5.52 -5.28 10.11
CA ILE A 296 -6.81 -5.69 9.58
C ILE A 296 -6.67 -7.14 9.12
N VAL A 297 -7.62 -8.02 9.46
CA VAL A 297 -7.61 -9.43 9.04
C VAL A 297 -9.02 -9.85 8.61
N GLU A 298 -9.11 -10.57 7.51
CA GLU A 298 -10.38 -11.12 7.02
C GLU A 298 -10.85 -12.28 7.89
N ALA A 299 -12.16 -12.34 8.06
CA ALA A 299 -12.87 -13.37 8.79
C ALA A 299 -14.10 -13.83 8.00
N ILE A 300 -14.57 -15.03 8.30
CA ILE A 300 -15.81 -15.61 7.78
C ILE A 300 -16.84 -15.54 8.91
N GLY A 301 -17.90 -14.76 8.71
CA GLY A 301 -18.94 -14.57 9.71
C GLY A 301 -19.82 -15.79 9.90
N SER A 302 -20.61 -15.76 10.97
CA SER A 302 -21.64 -16.77 11.27
C SER A 302 -22.67 -16.98 10.15
N ASP A 303 -22.82 -15.99 9.27
CA ASP A 303 -23.67 -16.04 8.07
C ASP A 303 -22.94 -16.47 6.79
N GLY A 304 -21.69 -16.92 6.91
CA GLY A 304 -20.82 -17.37 5.81
C GLY A 304 -20.24 -16.24 4.95
N ASN A 305 -20.56 -14.98 5.23
CA ASN A 305 -20.04 -13.84 4.46
C ASN A 305 -18.70 -13.35 5.01
N ARG A 306 -17.86 -12.86 4.11
CA ARG A 306 -16.56 -12.27 4.45
C ARG A 306 -16.70 -10.89 5.08
N TYR A 307 -15.88 -10.62 6.08
CA TYR A 307 -15.78 -9.33 6.73
C TYR A 307 -14.39 -9.10 7.31
N PHE A 308 -14.07 -7.88 7.72
CA PHE A 308 -12.79 -7.55 8.33
C PHE A 308 -12.92 -7.23 9.82
N ARG A 309 -11.95 -7.75 10.58
CA ARG A 309 -11.67 -7.41 11.98
C ARG A 309 -10.45 -6.48 12.04
N SER A 310 -10.34 -5.68 13.08
CA SER A 310 -9.22 -4.75 13.26
C SER A 310 -8.66 -4.68 14.68
N TRP A 311 -7.36 -4.41 14.77
CA TRP A 311 -6.58 -4.25 16.00
C TRP A 311 -5.59 -3.10 15.85
N THR A 312 -5.12 -2.54 16.96
CA THR A 312 -3.95 -1.65 16.96
C THR A 312 -2.84 -2.14 17.87
N ALA A 313 -1.61 -1.72 17.60
CA ALA A 313 -0.43 -2.01 18.42
C ALA A 313 0.56 -0.83 18.41
N PRO A 314 1.31 -0.60 19.50
CA PRO A 314 2.32 0.46 19.55
C PRO A 314 3.57 0.13 18.71
N SER A 315 3.76 -1.13 18.31
CA SER A 315 4.87 -1.57 17.45
C SER A 315 4.50 -2.85 16.70
N LEU A 316 5.24 -3.15 15.62
CA LEU A 316 5.04 -4.35 14.79
C LEU A 316 5.35 -5.67 15.50
N THR A 317 6.07 -5.61 16.62
CA THR A 317 6.34 -6.76 17.50
C THR A 317 5.52 -6.69 18.80
N GLY A 318 4.67 -5.67 18.96
CA GLY A 318 3.87 -5.43 20.15
C GLY A 318 2.62 -6.28 20.21
N THR A 319 1.90 -6.18 21.32
CA THR A 319 0.62 -6.87 21.51
C THR A 319 -0.49 -6.14 20.74
N TRP A 320 -1.24 -6.89 19.92
CA TRP A 320 -2.40 -6.40 19.20
C TRP A 320 -3.63 -6.28 20.12
N SER A 321 -4.13 -5.05 20.29
CA SER A 321 -5.34 -4.72 21.04
C SER A 321 -6.53 -4.58 20.10
N ALA A 322 -7.68 -5.17 20.46
CA ALA A 322 -8.90 -5.10 19.64
C ALA A 322 -9.35 -3.65 19.39
N LEU A 323 -9.71 -3.32 18.15
CA LEU A 323 -10.31 -2.04 17.76
C LEU A 323 -11.79 -2.22 17.39
N ALA A 324 -12.06 -2.73 16.19
CA ALA A 324 -13.39 -3.12 15.71
C ALA A 324 -13.29 -4.54 15.12
N ASN A 325 -13.43 -5.56 15.97
CA ASN A 325 -13.09 -6.95 15.66
C ASN A 325 -14.21 -7.97 15.93
N THR A 326 -15.47 -7.53 15.96
CA THR A 326 -16.63 -8.42 16.14
C THR A 326 -17.62 -8.28 14.98
N GLU A 327 -18.52 -9.22 14.76
CA GLU A 327 -19.55 -9.09 13.72
C GLU A 327 -20.50 -7.89 13.96
N ALA A 328 -20.72 -7.53 15.23
CA ALA A 328 -21.56 -6.39 15.62
C ALA A 328 -20.83 -5.03 15.54
N ASN A 329 -19.50 -5.03 15.71
CA ASN A 329 -18.64 -3.87 15.50
C ASN A 329 -17.40 -4.26 14.67
N PRO A 330 -17.56 -4.45 13.35
CA PRO A 330 -16.47 -4.87 12.47
C PRO A 330 -15.71 -3.66 11.92
N PHE A 331 -14.51 -3.91 11.37
CA PHE A 331 -13.85 -2.91 10.54
C PHE A 331 -14.69 -2.64 9.29
N ALA A 332 -14.99 -3.68 8.50
CA ALA A 332 -15.88 -3.58 7.35
C ALA A 332 -16.69 -4.87 7.16
N ARG A 333 -18.01 -4.75 7.10
CA ARG A 333 -18.98 -5.84 6.92
C ARG A 333 -20.27 -5.26 6.34
N TRP A 334 -21.11 -6.08 5.72
CA TRP A 334 -22.37 -5.60 5.12
C TRP A 334 -23.25 -4.76 6.06
N ASN A 335 -23.20 -4.96 7.39
CA ASN A 335 -24.00 -4.23 8.37
C ASN A 335 -23.44 -2.84 8.74
N ASN A 336 -22.20 -2.50 8.37
CA ASN A 336 -21.65 -1.15 8.50
C ASN A 336 -21.27 -0.50 7.14
N VAL A 337 -21.67 -1.13 6.03
CA VAL A 337 -21.47 -0.65 4.66
C VAL A 337 -22.82 -0.28 4.04
N ALA A 338 -23.01 1.00 3.74
CA ALA A 338 -24.10 1.47 2.89
C ALA A 338 -23.70 1.35 1.41
N PHE A 339 -24.66 1.13 0.51
CA PHE A 339 -24.41 1.11 -0.94
C PHE A 339 -25.07 2.29 -1.61
N SER A 340 -24.39 2.92 -2.58
CA SER A 340 -24.97 3.93 -3.47
C SER A 340 -25.88 3.24 -4.51
N GLY A 341 -26.95 2.57 -4.05
CA GLY A 341 -27.84 1.74 -4.88
C GLY A 341 -28.14 0.38 -4.26
N THR A 342 -28.53 -0.58 -5.10
CA THR A 342 -28.77 -1.96 -4.66
C THR A 342 -27.47 -2.60 -4.16
N ALA A 343 -27.50 -3.15 -2.94
CA ALA A 343 -26.39 -3.90 -2.40
C ALA A 343 -26.08 -5.11 -3.30
N TRP A 344 -24.91 -5.09 -3.94
CA TRP A 344 -24.51 -6.10 -4.93
C TRP A 344 -23.68 -7.24 -4.33
N THR A 345 -23.19 -7.08 -3.08
CA THR A 345 -22.44 -8.07 -2.31
C THR A 345 -22.80 -8.00 -0.83
N LYS A 346 -22.69 -9.14 -0.14
CA LYS A 346 -22.70 -9.24 1.33
C LYS A 346 -21.31 -9.50 1.91
N SER A 347 -20.40 -9.97 1.08
CA SER A 347 -19.00 -10.22 1.46
C SER A 347 -18.17 -8.99 1.16
N ILE A 348 -17.51 -8.48 2.20
CA ILE A 348 -16.42 -7.52 2.10
C ILE A 348 -15.14 -8.33 2.37
N SER A 349 -14.50 -8.77 1.30
CA SER A 349 -13.36 -9.70 1.31
C SER A 349 -12.07 -8.99 0.87
N HIS A 350 -10.95 -9.72 0.84
CA HIS A 350 -9.59 -9.29 0.50
C HIS A 350 -9.54 -7.95 -0.24
N GLY A 351 -8.90 -6.97 0.41
CA GLY A 351 -8.74 -5.62 -0.10
C GLY A 351 -7.49 -4.95 0.43
N GLU A 352 -7.33 -3.69 0.04
CA GLU A 352 -6.25 -2.83 0.51
C GLU A 352 -6.71 -1.36 0.60
N MET A 353 -6.12 -0.64 1.55
CA MET A 353 -6.29 0.81 1.68
C MET A 353 -5.66 1.51 0.47
N VAL A 354 -6.33 2.52 -0.08
CA VAL A 354 -5.76 3.37 -1.13
C VAL A 354 -4.65 4.24 -0.53
N ARG A 355 -3.40 3.90 -0.82
CA ARG A 355 -2.22 4.58 -0.27
C ARG A 355 -1.67 5.65 -1.22
N SER A 356 -1.44 6.84 -0.69
CA SER A 356 -0.66 7.91 -1.35
C SER A 356 0.75 8.05 -0.77
N GLN A 357 0.99 7.54 0.45
CA GLN A 357 2.33 7.27 0.95
C GLN A 357 2.68 5.83 0.59
N VAL A 358 3.48 5.68 -0.46
CA VAL A 358 3.63 4.42 -1.19
C VAL A 358 4.87 3.62 -0.83
N ASP A 359 5.65 4.09 0.15
CA ASP A 359 6.91 3.47 0.52
C ASP A 359 6.72 2.23 1.41
N GLN A 360 7.84 1.61 1.80
CA GLN A 360 7.85 0.38 2.60
C GLN A 360 7.27 0.51 4.02
N THR A 361 6.96 1.73 4.48
CA THR A 361 6.37 1.95 5.81
C THR A 361 4.86 1.65 5.85
N MET A 362 4.21 1.50 4.70
CA MET A 362 2.76 1.26 4.59
C MET A 362 1.95 2.31 5.37
N THR A 363 2.39 3.57 5.32
CA THR A 363 1.73 4.63 6.09
C THR A 363 0.38 5.00 5.48
N ILE A 364 -0.65 5.12 6.32
CA ILE A 364 -1.96 5.63 5.95
C ILE A 364 -2.34 6.84 6.82
N SER A 365 -3.18 7.71 6.25
CA SER A 365 -3.89 8.70 7.05
C SER A 365 -5.02 8.00 7.83
N PRO A 366 -5.28 8.35 9.10
CA PRO A 366 -6.48 7.87 9.82
C PRO A 366 -7.78 8.52 9.30
N CYS A 367 -7.66 9.45 8.36
CA CYS A 367 -8.72 10.32 7.87
C CYS A 367 -9.22 9.88 6.50
N LYS A 368 -10.54 9.98 6.28
CA LYS A 368 -11.21 9.71 4.99
C LYS A 368 -10.73 8.41 4.31
N LEU A 369 -10.70 7.32 5.07
CA LEU A 369 -10.20 6.04 4.60
C LEU A 369 -10.95 5.60 3.32
N ARG A 370 -10.19 5.05 2.36
CA ARG A 370 -10.72 4.44 1.14
C ARG A 370 -10.13 3.05 0.98
N TYR A 371 -10.96 2.03 0.80
CA TYR A 371 -10.54 0.64 0.82
C TYR A 371 -11.06 -0.08 -0.43
N LEU A 372 -10.17 -0.45 -1.34
CA LEU A 372 -10.52 -1.22 -2.54
C LEU A 372 -10.61 -2.69 -2.16
N TYR A 373 -11.74 -3.33 -2.41
CA TYR A 373 -12.04 -4.66 -1.88
C TYR A 373 -12.69 -5.54 -2.95
N GLN A 374 -12.65 -6.86 -2.75
CA GLN A 374 -13.40 -7.80 -3.58
C GLN A 374 -14.74 -8.17 -2.95
N GLY A 375 -15.77 -8.24 -3.80
CA GLY A 375 -17.09 -8.74 -3.46
C GLY A 375 -17.67 -9.58 -4.59
N MET A 376 -18.79 -10.23 -4.33
CA MET A 376 -19.50 -11.03 -5.34
C MET A 376 -20.99 -11.04 -5.08
N ASN A 377 -21.77 -11.43 -6.09
CA ASN A 377 -23.20 -11.64 -5.94
C ASN A 377 -23.45 -12.69 -4.83
N PRO A 378 -24.25 -12.39 -3.77
CA PRO A 378 -24.51 -13.33 -2.68
C PRO A 378 -25.20 -14.64 -3.10
N ALA A 379 -25.81 -14.66 -4.30
CA ALA A 379 -26.43 -15.85 -4.87
C ALA A 379 -25.47 -16.67 -5.75
N ALA A 380 -24.21 -16.25 -5.91
CA ALA A 380 -23.22 -17.02 -6.66
C ALA A 380 -22.91 -18.34 -5.95
N THR A 381 -22.86 -19.43 -6.72
CA THR A 381 -22.56 -20.78 -6.25
C THR A 381 -21.51 -21.42 -7.17
N GLY A 382 -20.90 -22.51 -6.73
CA GLY A 382 -19.88 -23.26 -7.47
C GLY A 382 -18.53 -23.28 -6.77
N ASP A 383 -17.52 -23.82 -7.46
CA ASP A 383 -16.16 -23.94 -6.93
C ASP A 383 -15.55 -22.58 -6.60
N TYR A 384 -14.85 -22.48 -5.47
CA TYR A 384 -14.31 -21.22 -4.95
C TYR A 384 -13.48 -20.42 -5.97
N ASN A 385 -12.62 -21.11 -6.73
CA ASN A 385 -11.75 -20.48 -7.75
C ASN A 385 -12.52 -19.95 -8.97
N SER A 386 -13.78 -20.35 -9.15
CA SER A 386 -14.65 -19.96 -10.26
C SER A 386 -15.69 -18.92 -9.86
N LEU A 387 -15.67 -18.44 -8.61
CA LEU A 387 -16.62 -17.45 -8.14
C LEU A 387 -16.40 -16.09 -8.84
N PRO A 388 -17.48 -15.36 -9.16
CA PRO A 388 -17.44 -14.16 -10.01
C PRO A 388 -17.04 -12.90 -9.23
N TRP A 389 -15.88 -12.93 -8.57
CA TRP A 389 -15.37 -11.82 -7.77
C TRP A 389 -15.10 -10.58 -8.62
N LYS A 390 -15.49 -9.42 -8.09
CA LYS A 390 -15.31 -8.10 -8.69
C LYS A 390 -14.78 -7.15 -7.63
N LEU A 391 -14.07 -6.11 -8.06
CA LEU A 391 -13.53 -5.08 -7.17
C LEU A 391 -14.51 -3.90 -7.05
N ALA A 392 -14.59 -3.33 -5.86
CA ALA A 392 -15.32 -2.09 -5.57
C ALA A 392 -14.61 -1.29 -4.48
N LEU A 393 -15.04 -0.04 -4.27
CA LEU A 393 -14.40 0.88 -3.35
C LEU A 393 -15.32 1.20 -2.16
N LEU A 394 -14.81 1.01 -0.95
CA LEU A 394 -15.38 1.60 0.26
C LEU A 394 -14.79 3.00 0.49
N THR A 395 -15.63 3.95 0.88
CA THR A 395 -15.25 5.27 1.38
C THR A 395 -15.83 5.46 2.76
N GLN A 396 -14.98 5.82 3.74
CA GLN A 396 -15.40 6.02 5.12
C GLN A 396 -16.37 7.20 5.24
N THR A 397 -17.45 7.04 5.99
CA THR A 397 -18.52 8.06 6.14
C THR A 397 -18.61 8.65 7.54
N ASN A 398 -17.85 8.12 8.49
CA ASN A 398 -17.76 8.62 9.86
C ASN A 398 -16.35 9.07 10.23
N SER A 399 -15.53 9.48 9.26
CA SER A 399 -14.18 9.96 9.57
C SER A 399 -14.25 11.30 10.33
N ALA A 400 -13.47 11.42 11.39
CA ALA A 400 -13.42 12.62 12.24
C ALA A 400 -12.52 13.73 11.67
N CYS A 401 -11.79 13.37 10.61
CA CYS A 401 -10.95 14.13 9.73
C CYS A 401 -11.06 13.39 8.38
#